data_AF-A0A817N4L2-F1
#
_entry.id   AF-A0A817N4L2-F1
#
_cell.length_a   1.000
_cell.length_b   1.000
_cell.length_c   1.000
_cell.angle_alpha   90.00
_cell.angle_beta   90.00
_cell.angle_gamma   90.00
#
_symmetry.space_group_name_H-M   'P 1'
#
loop_
_entity.id
_entity.type
_entity.pdbx_description
1 polymer ?
#
loop_
_entity_poly.entity_id
_entity_poly.type
_entity_poly.pdbx_seq_one_letter_code
_entity_poly.pdbx_strand_id
1 'polypeptide(L)'
;MTNINTISNIIIKDTNIGFAINTLNKDLQEANHIRNKASNQLREIPNIGKITIALTNSRDVTKTSNKVKVKHLIEGVKKIILVASGKGGVGKSTITALIAEQLNMDGYKVGIMDADIYGPSIPHIFGVSDVPEILNNKMKPLESRNIKIISIGLLIHHHSAAIWRGPVASKTIYQLLSLTDWKGLDYLIIDMPPGTGDIHLSILENYQLDG
;
A
#
# COMPACT_ATOMS: atom_id res chain seq x y z
N MET A 1 -7.69 35.40 17.87
CA MET A 1 -8.50 34.21 17.54
C MET A 1 -7.64 33.30 16.68
N THR A 2 -7.00 32.31 17.28
CA THR A 2 -5.98 31.48 16.63
C THR A 2 -6.68 30.32 15.91
N ASN A 3 -6.55 30.26 14.58
CA ASN A 3 -7.18 29.24 13.75
C ASN A 3 -6.72 27.82 14.18
N ILE A 4 -7.69 26.98 14.53
CA ILE A 4 -7.50 25.60 15.03
C ILE A 4 -6.98 24.64 13.92
N ASN A 5 -6.95 25.07 12.66
CA ASN A 5 -6.44 24.28 11.51
C ASN A 5 -4.90 24.23 11.38
N THR A 6 -4.15 24.69 12.39
CA THR A 6 -2.68 24.79 12.28
C THR A 6 -1.98 23.51 12.72
N ILE A 7 -2.62 22.65 13.53
CA ILE A 7 -2.00 21.44 14.08
C ILE A 7 -2.73 20.21 13.54
N SER A 8 -1.97 19.27 12.97
CA SER A 8 -2.52 18.02 12.41
C SER A 8 -1.72 16.80 12.86
N ASN A 9 -2.33 15.62 12.75
CA ASN A 9 -1.71 14.32 13.06
C ASN A 9 -1.14 14.26 14.48
N ILE A 10 -1.93 14.64 15.48
CA ILE A 10 -1.52 14.52 16.88
C ILE A 10 -1.52 13.04 17.26
N ILE A 11 -0.37 12.55 17.71
CA ILE A 11 -0.13 11.20 18.20
C ILE A 11 0.41 11.34 19.63
N ILE A 12 -0.30 10.75 20.58
CA ILE A 12 0.14 10.68 21.98
C ILE A 12 0.29 9.21 22.33
N LYS A 13 1.48 8.80 22.77
CA LYS A 13 1.76 7.43 23.23
C LYS A 13 2.58 7.49 24.51
N ASP A 14 1.99 7.00 25.60
CA ASP A 14 2.52 7.09 26.96
C ASP A 14 2.85 8.56 27.32
N THR A 15 4.12 8.89 27.45
CA THR A 15 4.61 10.25 27.71
C THR A 15 5.08 10.97 26.44
N ASN A 16 5.09 10.30 25.28
CA ASN A 16 5.62 10.83 24.04
C ASN A 16 4.53 11.51 23.20
N ILE A 17 4.86 12.69 22.66
CA ILE A 17 3.94 13.51 21.89
C ILE A 17 4.54 13.78 20.51
N GLY A 18 3.78 13.48 19.46
CA GLY A 18 4.13 13.78 18.08
C GLY A 18 3.00 14.56 17.40
N PHE A 19 3.32 15.64 16.68
CA PHE A 19 2.32 16.34 15.86
C PHE A 19 2.99 17.17 14.77
N ALA A 20 2.22 17.50 13.74
CA ALA A 20 2.64 18.39 12.67
C ALA A 20 2.06 19.79 12.86
N ILE A 21 2.88 20.83 12.67
CA ILE A 21 2.45 22.23 12.65
C ILE A 21 2.52 22.73 11.21
N ASN A 22 1.39 23.24 10.72
CA ASN A 22 1.26 23.87 9.43
C ASN A 22 1.74 25.32 9.50
N THR A 23 2.85 25.64 8.83
CA THR A 23 3.45 26.99 8.84
C THR A 23 3.29 27.71 7.50
N LEU A 24 2.08 27.61 6.93
CA LEU A 24 1.77 28.16 5.62
C LEU A 24 2.23 29.62 5.46
N ASN A 25 2.96 29.90 4.37
CA ASN A 25 3.50 31.22 4.01
C ASN A 25 4.47 31.86 5.03
N LYS A 26 4.98 31.08 6.00
CA LYS A 26 6.03 31.53 6.92
C LYS A 26 7.40 31.13 6.40
N ASP A 27 8.38 31.99 6.61
CA ASP A 27 9.76 31.64 6.31
C ASP A 27 10.29 30.58 7.28
N LEU A 28 11.43 29.99 6.94
CA LEU A 28 12.02 28.91 7.73
C LEU A 28 12.40 29.37 9.15
N GLN A 29 12.72 30.66 9.34
CA GLN A 29 13.10 31.20 10.64
C GLN A 29 11.88 31.34 11.56
N GLU A 30 10.78 31.88 11.05
CA GLU A 30 9.52 32.03 11.77
C GLU A 30 8.87 30.67 12.05
N ALA A 31 8.95 29.73 11.11
CA ALA A 31 8.47 28.35 11.29
C ALA A 31 9.25 27.61 12.39
N ASN A 32 10.58 27.74 12.41
CA ASN A 32 11.41 27.19 13.46
C ASN A 32 11.16 27.87 14.82
N HIS A 33 10.90 29.18 14.82
CA HIS A 33 10.53 29.89 16.04
C HIS A 33 9.24 29.33 16.65
N ILE A 34 8.22 29.07 15.83
CA ILE A 34 6.95 28.47 16.27
C ILE A 34 7.16 27.05 16.81
N ARG A 35 7.96 26.23 16.10
CA ARG A 35 8.33 24.88 16.56
C ARG A 35 9.00 24.92 17.92
N ASN A 36 9.97 25.82 18.12
CA ASN A 36 10.73 25.92 19.36
C ASN A 36 9.86 26.41 20.51
N LYS A 37 8.99 27.40 20.27
CA LYS A 37 8.03 27.87 21.27
C LYS A 37 7.06 26.76 21.70
N ALA A 38 6.51 26.02 20.74
CA ALA A 38 5.63 24.88 21.01
C ALA A 38 6.36 23.76 21.77
N SER A 39 7.60 23.43 21.37
CA SER A 39 8.40 22.42 22.08
C SER A 39 8.73 22.84 23.51
N ASN A 40 8.98 24.12 23.76
CA ASN A 40 9.33 24.60 25.10
C ASN A 40 8.11 24.57 26.04
N GLN A 41 6.95 25.03 25.57
CA GLN A 41 5.71 24.95 26.36
C GLN A 41 5.30 23.51 26.68
N LEU A 42 5.50 22.58 25.75
CA LEU A 42 5.25 21.17 26.00
C LEU A 42 6.28 20.52 26.93
N ARG A 43 7.46 21.10 27.12
CA ARG A 43 8.43 20.60 28.12
C ARG A 43 8.10 21.03 29.55
N GLU A 44 7.29 22.07 29.72
CA GLU A 44 6.87 22.58 31.03
C GLU A 44 5.76 21.72 31.67
N ILE A 45 5.11 20.87 30.89
CA ILE A 45 4.08 19.96 31.39
C ILE A 45 4.78 18.72 31.99
N PRO A 46 4.49 18.38 33.27
CA PRO A 46 5.12 17.23 33.93
C PRO A 46 4.77 15.90 33.25
N ASN A 47 5.71 14.97 33.25
CA ASN A 47 5.61 13.62 32.65
C ASN A 47 5.54 13.56 31.11
N ILE A 48 6.13 14.53 30.39
CA ILE A 48 6.33 14.41 28.94
C ILE A 48 7.72 13.87 28.63
N GLY A 49 7.75 12.82 27.82
CA GLY A 49 8.95 12.18 27.28
C GLY A 49 9.37 12.85 25.98
N LYS A 50 9.46 12.07 24.90
CA LYS A 50 9.94 12.53 23.59
C LYS A 50 8.89 13.37 22.87
N ILE A 51 9.27 14.59 22.51
CA ILE A 51 8.46 15.51 21.69
C ILE A 51 9.00 15.50 20.25
N THR A 52 8.14 15.15 19.28
CA THR A 52 8.47 15.17 17.85
C THR A 52 7.53 16.12 17.11
N ILE A 53 8.04 17.29 16.72
CA ILE A 53 7.27 18.29 15.97
C ILE A 53 7.77 18.34 14.54
N ALA A 54 6.90 18.01 13.59
CA ALA A 54 7.16 18.16 12.16
C ALA A 54 6.60 19.51 11.67
N LEU A 55 7.38 20.23 10.86
CA LEU A 55 6.89 21.43 10.18
C LEU A 55 6.34 21.03 8.82
N THR A 56 5.10 21.41 8.52
CA THR A 56 4.46 21.14 7.24
C THR A 56 3.98 22.44 6.62
N ASN A 57 4.03 22.54 5.29
CA ASN A 57 3.45 23.66 4.54
C ASN A 57 2.33 23.10 3.68
N SER A 58 1.25 22.67 4.32
CA SER A 58 0.13 22.04 3.64
C SER A 58 -1.03 23.03 3.57
N ARG A 59 -1.32 23.57 2.38
CA ARG A 59 -2.62 24.23 2.15
C ARG A 59 -3.72 23.22 2.47
N ASP A 60 -4.72 23.59 3.27
CA ASP A 60 -6.00 22.88 3.29
C ASP A 60 -6.43 22.73 1.83
N VAL A 61 -6.46 21.48 1.35
CA VAL A 61 -6.73 21.17 -0.06
C VAL A 61 -8.24 21.19 -0.27
N THR A 62 -8.85 22.35 -0.09
CA THR A 62 -10.10 22.71 -0.76
C THR A 62 -9.74 23.67 -1.88
N LYS A 63 -9.32 23.09 -3.02
CA LYS A 63 -9.41 23.60 -4.40
C LYS A 63 -8.29 22.98 -5.26
N THR A 64 -8.72 22.09 -6.14
CA THR A 64 -8.27 21.94 -7.53
C THR A 64 -6.84 22.38 -7.82
N SER A 65 -5.89 21.50 -7.58
CA SER A 65 -4.61 21.53 -8.30
C SER A 65 -4.36 20.13 -8.84
N ASN A 66 -4.30 20.02 -10.17
CA ASN A 66 -3.81 18.83 -10.88
C ASN A 66 -2.32 18.66 -10.52
N LYS A 67 -2.01 18.16 -9.32
CA LYS A 67 -0.76 17.45 -9.09
C LYS A 67 -0.90 16.15 -9.85
N VAL A 68 -0.19 16.03 -10.97
CA VAL A 68 0.01 14.74 -11.62
C VAL A 68 0.61 13.82 -10.54
N LYS A 69 -0.21 12.90 -10.00
CA LYS A 69 0.28 11.85 -9.11
C LYS A 69 1.29 11.07 -9.94
N VAL A 70 2.57 11.15 -9.57
CA VAL A 70 3.60 10.30 -10.19
C VAL A 70 3.25 8.89 -9.79
N LYS A 71 2.86 8.09 -10.79
CA LYS A 71 2.52 6.69 -10.60
C LYS A 71 3.78 5.89 -10.24
N HIS A 72 3.69 5.05 -9.21
CA HIS A 72 4.75 4.18 -8.76
C HIS A 72 4.95 3.02 -9.73
N LEU A 73 6.22 2.68 -9.97
CA LEU A 73 6.63 1.45 -10.63
C LEU A 73 6.84 0.36 -9.58
N ILE A 74 6.60 -0.89 -9.96
CA ILE A 74 6.98 -2.04 -9.14
C ILE A 74 8.38 -2.45 -9.57
N GLU A 75 9.31 -2.44 -8.61
CA GLU A 75 10.70 -2.78 -8.85
C GLU A 75 10.83 -4.19 -9.44
N GLY A 76 11.57 -4.33 -10.54
CA GLY A 76 11.83 -5.62 -11.17
C GLY A 76 10.71 -6.13 -12.09
N VAL A 77 9.64 -5.37 -12.30
CA VAL A 77 8.51 -5.71 -13.19
C VAL A 77 8.49 -4.77 -14.40
N LYS A 78 8.42 -5.32 -15.62
CA LYS A 78 8.32 -4.53 -16.85
C LYS A 78 6.89 -4.09 -17.18
N LYS A 79 5.92 -4.99 -17.02
CA LYS A 79 4.51 -4.77 -17.36
C LYS A 79 3.58 -5.23 -16.24
N ILE A 80 2.54 -4.46 -15.96
CA ILE A 80 1.52 -4.80 -14.95
C ILE A 80 0.16 -4.89 -15.62
N ILE A 81 -0.52 -6.02 -15.42
CA ILE A 81 -1.88 -6.29 -15.90
C ILE A 81 -2.79 -6.41 -14.69
N LEU A 82 -3.88 -5.65 -14.66
CA LEU A 82 -4.86 -5.69 -13.58
C LEU A 82 -6.14 -6.41 -14.02
N VAL A 83 -6.48 -7.50 -13.33
CA VAL A 83 -7.71 -8.26 -13.59
C VAL A 83 -8.73 -7.94 -12.51
N ALA A 84 -9.84 -7.31 -12.90
CA ALA A 84 -10.90 -6.88 -11.98
C ALA A 84 -12.29 -7.33 -12.46
N SER A 85 -13.24 -7.43 -11.53
CA SER A 85 -14.61 -7.82 -11.80
C SER A 85 -15.59 -7.07 -10.91
N GLY A 86 -16.71 -6.60 -11.46
CA GLY A 86 -17.74 -5.90 -10.67
C GLY A 86 -18.52 -6.78 -9.69
N LYS A 87 -18.47 -8.11 -9.84
CA LYS A 87 -19.16 -9.10 -8.99
C LYS A 87 -18.23 -10.27 -8.67
N GLY A 88 -18.47 -10.92 -7.53
CA GLY A 88 -17.81 -12.19 -7.19
C GLY A 88 -18.35 -13.36 -8.03
N GLY A 89 -17.53 -14.41 -8.19
CA GLY A 89 -17.95 -15.66 -8.82
C GLY A 89 -17.98 -15.66 -10.36
N VAL A 90 -17.50 -14.60 -11.03
CA VAL A 90 -17.49 -14.52 -12.51
C VAL A 90 -16.32 -15.25 -13.18
N GLY A 91 -15.47 -15.94 -12.40
CA GLY A 91 -14.29 -16.64 -12.93
C GLY A 91 -13.05 -15.75 -13.10
N LYS A 92 -13.00 -14.58 -12.46
CA LYS A 92 -11.87 -13.63 -12.52
C LYS A 92 -10.51 -14.31 -12.27
N SER A 93 -10.35 -15.01 -11.15
CA SER A 93 -9.10 -15.69 -10.79
C SER A 93 -8.72 -16.79 -11.79
N THR A 94 -9.71 -17.46 -12.38
CA THR A 94 -9.50 -18.43 -13.45
C THR A 94 -8.92 -17.75 -14.69
N ILE A 95 -9.49 -16.60 -15.09
CA ILE A 95 -8.96 -15.81 -16.21
C ILE A 95 -7.54 -15.31 -15.89
N THR A 96 -7.28 -14.82 -14.68
CA THR A 96 -5.94 -14.42 -14.22
C THR A 96 -4.94 -15.57 -14.39
N ALA A 97 -5.29 -16.77 -13.94
CA ALA A 97 -4.43 -17.94 -14.08
C ALA A 97 -4.19 -18.31 -15.55
N LEU A 98 -5.23 -18.28 -16.39
CA LEU A 98 -5.12 -18.59 -17.82
C LEU A 98 -4.22 -17.60 -18.57
N ILE A 99 -4.34 -16.30 -18.29
CA ILE A 99 -3.47 -15.28 -18.89
C ILE A 99 -2.02 -15.51 -18.45
N ALA A 100 -1.80 -15.81 -17.17
CA ALA A 100 -0.45 -16.06 -16.66
C ALA A 100 0.20 -17.28 -17.31
N GLU A 101 -0.53 -18.39 -17.41
CA GLU A 101 -0.08 -19.62 -18.06
C GLU A 101 0.23 -19.38 -19.54
N GLN A 102 -0.65 -18.66 -20.27
CA GLN A 102 -0.39 -18.37 -21.68
C GLN A 102 0.88 -17.53 -21.88
N LEU A 103 1.06 -16.46 -21.10
CA LEU A 103 2.27 -15.63 -21.18
C LEU A 103 3.54 -16.42 -20.81
N ASN A 104 3.43 -17.32 -19.83
CA ASN A 104 4.52 -18.21 -19.44
C ASN A 104 4.86 -19.21 -20.56
N MET A 105 3.85 -19.78 -21.23
CA MET A 105 4.02 -20.66 -22.40
C MET A 105 4.66 -19.94 -23.58
N ASP A 106 4.38 -18.65 -23.74
CA ASP A 106 5.02 -17.80 -24.76
C ASP A 106 6.47 -17.41 -24.40
N GLY A 107 6.97 -17.86 -23.24
CA GLY A 107 8.37 -17.71 -22.81
C GLY A 107 8.65 -16.48 -21.95
N TYR A 108 7.62 -15.76 -21.50
CA TYR A 108 7.79 -14.61 -20.62
C TYR A 108 7.96 -15.02 -19.16
N LYS A 109 8.68 -14.20 -18.39
CA LYS A 109 8.76 -14.35 -16.94
C LYS A 109 7.53 -13.71 -16.29
N VAL A 110 6.68 -14.54 -15.68
CA VAL A 110 5.37 -14.12 -15.18
C VAL A 110 5.28 -14.24 -13.66
N GLY A 111 4.62 -13.27 -13.05
CA GLY A 111 4.17 -13.35 -11.66
C GLY A 111 2.67 -13.10 -11.54
N ILE A 112 2.08 -13.66 -10.49
CA ILE A 112 0.70 -13.41 -10.07
C ILE A 112 0.72 -12.88 -8.64
N MET A 113 -0.02 -11.79 -8.43
CA MET A 113 -0.37 -11.28 -7.12
C MET A 113 -1.88 -11.43 -6.91
N ASP A 114 -2.27 -12.28 -5.98
CA ASP A 114 -3.66 -12.45 -5.56
C ASP A 114 -4.00 -11.51 -4.40
N ALA A 115 -4.84 -10.53 -4.70
CA ALA A 115 -5.31 -9.51 -3.77
C ALA A 115 -6.74 -9.80 -3.28
N ASP A 116 -7.35 -10.93 -3.65
CA ASP A 116 -8.68 -11.29 -3.17
C ASP A 116 -8.63 -11.83 -1.74
N ILE A 117 -8.96 -10.96 -0.78
CA ILE A 117 -8.92 -11.26 0.65
C ILE A 117 -10.01 -12.25 1.06
N TYR A 118 -11.17 -12.20 0.40
CA TYR A 118 -12.36 -12.90 0.85
C TYR A 118 -12.51 -14.30 0.22
N GLY A 119 -11.86 -14.52 -0.91
CA GLY A 119 -11.86 -15.81 -1.61
C GLY A 119 -10.60 -16.04 -2.44
N PRO A 120 -9.40 -16.02 -1.81
CA PRO A 120 -8.15 -16.23 -2.53
C PRO A 120 -8.17 -17.59 -3.22
N SER A 121 -8.16 -17.58 -4.55
CA SER A 121 -8.31 -18.79 -5.37
C SER A 121 -7.04 -19.19 -6.09
N ILE A 122 -6.13 -18.23 -6.31
CA ILE A 122 -4.87 -18.46 -7.03
C ILE A 122 -3.98 -19.51 -6.34
N PRO A 123 -3.77 -19.49 -5.01
CA PRO A 123 -2.97 -20.53 -4.35
C PRO A 123 -3.47 -21.93 -4.64
N HIS A 124 -4.78 -22.14 -4.57
CA HIS A 124 -5.39 -23.42 -4.88
C HIS A 124 -5.21 -23.81 -6.34
N ILE A 125 -5.45 -22.91 -7.30
CA ILE A 125 -5.32 -23.18 -8.74
C ILE A 125 -3.91 -23.67 -9.10
N PHE A 126 -2.89 -23.08 -8.47
CA PHE A 126 -1.48 -23.41 -8.70
C PHE A 126 -0.91 -24.46 -7.75
N GLY A 127 -1.72 -24.97 -6.81
CA GLY A 127 -1.31 -26.00 -5.87
C GLY A 127 -0.24 -25.55 -4.88
N VAL A 128 -0.26 -24.27 -4.48
CA VAL A 128 0.68 -23.70 -3.51
C VAL A 128 -0.02 -23.36 -2.20
N SER A 129 0.60 -23.70 -1.07
CA SER A 129 0.01 -23.51 0.27
C SER A 129 0.99 -23.00 1.33
N ASP A 130 2.27 -22.90 0.98
CA ASP A 130 3.29 -22.52 1.95
C ASP A 130 3.22 -21.02 2.29
N VAL A 131 3.71 -20.66 3.48
CA VAL A 131 3.87 -19.24 3.81
C VAL A 131 5.16 -18.74 3.14
N PRO A 132 5.13 -17.65 2.36
CA PRO A 132 6.31 -17.07 1.72
C PRO A 132 7.44 -16.81 2.73
N GLU A 133 8.64 -17.30 2.43
CA GLU A 133 9.82 -17.02 3.24
C GLU A 133 10.22 -15.54 3.11
N ILE A 134 10.73 -14.96 4.20
CA ILE A 134 11.28 -13.61 4.20
C ILE A 134 12.80 -13.70 4.14
N LEU A 135 13.39 -13.16 3.07
CA LEU A 135 14.83 -13.07 2.87
C LEU A 135 15.21 -11.62 2.57
N ASN A 136 16.21 -11.08 3.28
CA ASN A 136 16.68 -9.70 3.11
C ASN A 136 15.55 -8.64 3.16
N ASN A 137 14.60 -8.79 4.08
CA ASN A 137 13.41 -7.93 4.24
C ASN A 137 12.44 -7.95 3.04
N LYS A 138 12.54 -8.94 2.15
CA LYS A 138 11.60 -9.18 1.05
C LYS A 138 10.96 -10.57 1.19
N MET A 139 9.69 -10.68 0.86
CA MET A 139 9.01 -11.96 0.70
C MET A 139 9.46 -12.59 -0.61
N LYS A 140 9.98 -13.81 -0.54
CA LYS A 140 10.25 -14.63 -1.71
C LYS A 140 8.91 -15.22 -2.17
N PRO A 141 8.42 -14.88 -3.38
CA PRO A 141 7.19 -15.47 -3.88
C PRO A 141 7.35 -16.98 -4.02
N LEU A 142 6.24 -17.71 -3.83
CA LEU A 142 6.21 -19.13 -4.16
C LEU A 142 6.34 -19.30 -5.67
N GLU A 143 6.72 -20.48 -6.11
CA GLU A 143 6.86 -20.78 -7.54
C GLU A 143 6.11 -22.06 -7.88
N SER A 144 5.29 -22.00 -8.92
CA SER A 144 4.60 -23.16 -9.48
C SER A 144 4.56 -22.99 -10.99
N ARG A 145 4.94 -24.05 -11.73
CA ARG A 145 4.95 -24.04 -13.20
C ARG A 145 5.72 -22.85 -13.80
N ASN A 146 6.85 -22.47 -13.19
CA ASN A 146 7.67 -21.30 -13.53
C ASN A 146 6.98 -19.93 -13.36
N ILE A 147 5.84 -19.87 -12.65
CA ILE A 147 5.12 -18.65 -12.34
C ILE A 147 5.33 -18.31 -10.87
N LYS A 148 5.78 -17.08 -10.61
CA LYS A 148 5.94 -16.55 -9.24
C LYS A 148 4.58 -16.15 -8.67
N ILE A 149 4.26 -16.57 -7.45
CA ILE A 149 2.94 -16.39 -6.85
C ILE A 149 3.08 -15.77 -5.46
N ILE A 150 2.35 -14.70 -5.23
CA ILE A 150 2.04 -14.20 -3.89
C ILE A 150 0.53 -14.09 -3.75
N SER A 151 -0.02 -14.46 -2.60
CA SER A 151 -1.43 -14.26 -2.30
C SER A 151 -1.57 -13.77 -0.88
N ILE A 152 -2.48 -12.83 -0.68
CA ILE A 152 -2.87 -12.41 0.66
C ILE A 152 -3.44 -13.59 1.48
N GLY A 153 -4.07 -14.57 0.81
CA GLY A 153 -4.58 -15.79 1.43
C GLY A 153 -3.50 -16.68 2.06
N LEU A 154 -2.25 -16.60 1.59
CA LEU A 154 -1.12 -17.35 2.16
C LEU A 154 -0.59 -16.69 3.45
N LEU A 155 -0.89 -15.41 3.67
CA LEU A 155 -0.41 -14.64 4.82
C LEU A 155 -1.45 -14.51 5.94
N ILE A 156 -2.73 -14.71 5.61
CA ILE A 156 -3.81 -14.64 6.57
C ILE A 156 -4.00 -16.02 7.20
N HIS A 157 -3.67 -16.15 8.48
CA HIS A 157 -4.11 -17.30 9.25
C HIS A 157 -5.64 -17.33 9.30
N HIS A 158 -6.28 -18.44 8.94
CA HIS A 158 -7.74 -18.64 8.91
C HIS A 158 -8.50 -18.35 10.24
N HIS A 159 -7.82 -17.85 11.27
CA HIS A 159 -8.36 -17.60 12.62
C HIS A 159 -8.27 -16.14 13.10
N SER A 160 -7.60 -15.24 12.38
CA SER A 160 -7.57 -13.82 12.75
C SER A 160 -8.67 -13.07 12.00
N ALA A 161 -9.76 -12.78 12.70
CA ALA A 161 -10.83 -11.87 12.26
C ALA A 161 -10.34 -10.40 12.21
N ALA A 162 -9.29 -10.14 11.42
CA ALA A 162 -8.90 -8.79 11.10
C ALA A 162 -10.00 -8.16 10.23
N ILE A 163 -10.46 -6.97 10.63
CA ILE A 163 -11.46 -6.22 9.87
C ILE A 163 -10.75 -5.61 8.66
N TRP A 164 -10.74 -6.34 7.53
CA TRP A 164 -10.12 -5.95 6.26
C TRP A 164 -10.95 -4.91 5.49
N ARG A 165 -11.16 -3.72 6.07
CA ARG A 165 -11.92 -2.64 5.42
C ARG A 165 -10.99 -1.68 4.65
N GLY A 166 -11.47 -1.22 3.49
CA GLY A 166 -10.90 -0.21 2.57
C GLY A 166 -9.42 0.15 2.77
N PRO A 167 -9.08 1.07 3.70
CA PRO A 167 -7.70 1.53 3.88
C PRO A 167 -6.70 0.44 4.29
N VAL A 168 -7.11 -0.53 5.11
CA VAL A 168 -6.23 -1.63 5.56
C VAL A 168 -5.94 -2.58 4.39
N ALA A 169 -6.97 -2.94 3.64
CA ALA A 169 -6.83 -3.79 2.45
C ALA A 169 -5.93 -3.16 1.39
N SER A 170 -6.17 -1.89 1.03
CA SER A 170 -5.31 -1.16 0.09
C SER A 170 -3.85 -1.09 0.56
N LYS A 171 -3.63 -0.81 1.85
CA LYS A 171 -2.28 -0.77 2.42
C LYS A 171 -1.58 -2.13 2.33
N THR A 172 -2.27 -3.23 2.62
CA THR A 172 -1.68 -4.56 2.57
C THR A 172 -1.35 -4.98 1.14
N ILE A 173 -2.20 -4.65 0.17
CA ILE A 173 -1.90 -4.84 -1.25
C ILE A 173 -0.62 -4.09 -1.63
N TYR A 174 -0.46 -2.84 -1.20
CA TYR A 174 0.79 -2.09 -1.45
C TYR A 174 2.00 -2.70 -0.77
N GLN A 175 1.84 -3.21 0.46
CA GLN A 175 2.91 -3.91 1.15
C GLN A 175 3.30 -5.18 0.39
N LEU A 176 2.34 -5.98 -0.08
CA LEU A 176 2.62 -7.14 -0.90
C LEU A 176 3.36 -6.77 -2.20
N LEU A 177 2.94 -5.71 -2.89
CA LEU A 177 3.61 -5.24 -4.11
C LEU A 177 5.04 -4.77 -3.86
N SER A 178 5.27 -4.03 -2.78
CA SER A 178 6.56 -3.41 -2.48
C SER A 178 7.53 -4.33 -1.74
N LEU A 179 7.03 -5.27 -0.94
CA LEU A 179 7.83 -6.15 -0.10
C LEU A 179 8.05 -7.53 -0.74
N THR A 180 7.46 -7.83 -1.88
CA THR A 180 7.76 -9.08 -2.61
C THR A 180 8.95 -8.88 -3.55
N ASP A 181 9.80 -9.92 -3.65
CA ASP A 181 10.89 -9.94 -4.62
C ASP A 181 10.40 -10.37 -6.02
N TRP A 182 10.03 -9.36 -6.81
CA TRP A 182 9.57 -9.53 -8.19
C TRP A 182 10.69 -9.52 -9.23
N LYS A 183 11.96 -9.63 -8.83
CA LYS A 183 13.10 -9.40 -9.72
C LYS A 183 12.98 -10.16 -11.05
N GLY A 184 13.02 -9.39 -12.14
CA GLY A 184 13.17 -9.87 -13.51
C GLY A 184 11.88 -10.35 -14.17
N LEU A 185 10.71 -9.91 -13.71
CA LEU A 185 9.44 -10.24 -14.37
C LEU A 185 9.20 -9.38 -15.61
N ASP A 186 8.74 -10.03 -16.68
CA ASP A 186 8.20 -9.37 -17.85
C ASP A 186 6.76 -8.90 -17.58
N TYR A 187 5.95 -9.76 -16.93
CA TYR A 187 4.56 -9.46 -16.59
C TYR A 187 4.26 -9.79 -15.13
N LEU A 188 3.57 -8.88 -14.45
CA LEU A 188 2.90 -9.11 -13.18
C LEU A 188 1.40 -8.96 -13.37
N ILE A 189 0.65 -10.01 -13.07
CA ILE A 189 -0.82 -10.00 -13.13
C ILE A 189 -1.37 -9.86 -11.72
N ILE A 190 -2.24 -8.87 -11.51
CA ILE A 190 -2.86 -8.60 -10.21
C ILE A 190 -4.32 -9.07 -10.25
N ASP A 191 -4.65 -10.10 -9.47
CA ASP A 191 -6.01 -10.60 -9.29
C ASP A 191 -6.72 -9.78 -8.20
N MET A 192 -7.55 -8.82 -8.61
CA MET A 192 -8.17 -7.88 -7.68
C MET A 192 -9.31 -8.52 -6.89
N PRO A 193 -9.66 -8.03 -5.69
CA PRO A 193 -10.92 -8.41 -5.05
C PRO A 193 -12.13 -8.02 -5.93
N PRO A 194 -13.30 -8.64 -5.75
CA PRO A 194 -14.50 -8.28 -6.49
C PRO A 194 -15.06 -6.92 -6.08
N GLY A 195 -15.69 -6.24 -7.04
CA GLY A 195 -16.35 -4.94 -6.87
C GLY A 195 -15.66 -3.82 -7.64
N THR A 196 -16.01 -2.59 -7.29
CA THR A 196 -15.41 -1.36 -7.84
C THR A 196 -15.05 -0.39 -6.72
N GLY A 197 -14.72 -0.93 -5.54
CA GLY A 197 -14.45 -0.14 -4.34
C GLY A 197 -13.12 0.62 -4.39
N ASP A 198 -12.82 1.32 -3.31
CA ASP A 198 -11.66 2.20 -3.19
C ASP A 198 -10.31 1.54 -3.51
N ILE A 199 -10.20 0.21 -3.33
CA ILE A 199 -8.99 -0.56 -3.66
C ILE A 199 -8.64 -0.43 -5.15
N HIS A 200 -9.63 -0.50 -6.05
CA HIS A 200 -9.42 -0.40 -7.49
C HIS A 200 -8.93 0.99 -7.89
N LEU A 201 -9.61 2.03 -7.40
CA LEU A 201 -9.23 3.43 -7.63
C LEU A 201 -7.84 3.72 -7.06
N SER A 202 -7.56 3.20 -5.88
CA SER A 202 -6.27 3.38 -5.20
C SER A 202 -5.12 2.82 -6.06
N ILE A 203 -5.21 1.60 -6.61
CA ILE A 203 -4.16 1.08 -7.48
C ILE A 203 -4.04 1.90 -8.77
N LEU A 204 -5.17 2.25 -9.41
CA LEU A 204 -5.18 3.03 -10.65
C LEU A 204 -4.54 4.42 -10.49
N GLU A 205 -4.72 5.05 -9.33
CA GLU A 205 -4.15 6.35 -9.01
C GLU A 205 -2.68 6.30 -8.62
N ASN A 206 -2.23 5.20 -8.01
CA ASN A 206 -0.90 5.11 -7.41
C ASN A 206 0.11 4.30 -8.22
N TYR A 207 -0.30 3.43 -9.15
CA TYR A 207 0.60 2.57 -9.92
C TYR A 207 0.46 2.77 -11.43
N GLN A 208 1.57 2.59 -12.14
CA GLN A 208 1.58 2.57 -13.59
C GLN A 208 1.15 1.19 -14.04
N LEU A 209 0.06 1.13 -14.79
CA LEU A 209 -0.52 -0.11 -15.32
C LEU A 209 -0.42 -0.06 -16.83
N ASP A 210 -0.24 -1.23 -17.44
CA ASP A 210 -0.11 -1.39 -18.88
C ASP A 210 -1.34 -2.03 -19.52
N GLY A 211 -2.18 -2.70 -18.71
CA GLY A 211 -3.41 -3.37 -19.12
C GLY A 211 -4.32 -3.70 -17.96
#